data_AF-A0A962R9V4-F1
#
_entry.id   AF-A0A962R9V4-F1
#
_cell.length_a   1.000
_cell.length_b   1.000
_cell.length_c   1.000
_cell.angle_alpha   90.00
_cell.angle_beta   90.00
_cell.angle_gamma   90.00
#
_symmetry.space_group_name_H-M   'P 1'
#
loop_
_entity.id
_entity.type
_entity.pdbx_description
1 polymer ?
#
loop_
_entity_poly.entity_id
_entity_poly.type
_entity_poly.pdbx_seq_one_letter_code
_entity_poly.pdbx_strand_id
1 'polypeptide(L)'
;VGQQQRVAAARALMGAPELLIADESTSSLDADRRESFIRLLFDECRGAGTTLIFVSHDASLEPLFDRSIDLAEINRTARVAEAA
;
A
#
# COMPACT_ATOMS: atom_id res chain seq x y z
N VAL A 1 -1.18 -16.29 -10.52
CA VAL A 1 -1.29 -14.88 -10.07
C VAL A 1 -1.71 -14.78 -8.60
N GLY A 2 -2.89 -15.28 -8.19
CA GLY A 2 -3.30 -15.23 -6.76
C GLY A 2 -2.35 -15.91 -5.75
N GLN A 3 -1.64 -16.98 -6.15
CA GLN A 3 -0.65 -17.63 -5.29
C GLN A 3 0.62 -16.79 -5.08
N GLN A 4 1.07 -16.05 -6.10
CA GLN A 4 2.25 -15.18 -5.98
C GLN A 4 1.95 -14.00 -5.05
N GLN A 5 0.74 -13.46 -5.11
CA GLN A 5 0.23 -12.43 -4.20
C GLN A 5 0.22 -12.92 -2.74
N ARG A 6 -0.29 -14.13 -2.48
CA ARG A 6 -0.27 -14.73 -1.14
C ARG A 6 1.14 -14.93 -0.62
N VAL A 7 2.07 -15.39 -1.46
CA VAL A 7 3.48 -15.55 -1.09
C VAL A 7 4.13 -14.19 -0.80
N ALA A 8 3.80 -13.14 -1.55
CA ALA A 8 4.30 -11.79 -1.31
C ALA A 8 3.76 -11.22 0.01
N ALA A 9 2.46 -11.35 0.28
CA ALA A 9 1.84 -10.94 1.54
C ALA A 9 2.45 -11.69 2.74
N ALA A 10 2.58 -13.02 2.65
CA ALA A 10 3.20 -13.83 3.68
C ALA A 10 4.65 -13.42 3.92
N ARG A 11 5.42 -13.15 2.85
CA ARG A 11 6.81 -12.67 2.96
C ARG A 11 6.90 -11.31 3.61
N ALA A 12 6.00 -10.39 3.27
CA ALA A 12 5.94 -9.05 3.83
C ALA A 12 5.60 -9.06 5.32
N LEU A 13 4.86 -10.06 5.80
CA LEU A 13 4.46 -10.21 7.19
C LEU A 13 5.34 -11.19 7.99
N MET A 14 6.37 -11.78 7.36
CA MET A 14 7.33 -12.60 8.08
C MET A 14 8.01 -11.78 9.17
N GLY A 15 7.99 -12.28 10.40
CA GLY A 15 8.55 -11.59 11.56
C GLY A 15 7.60 -10.60 12.25
N ALA A 16 6.32 -10.54 11.83
CA ALA A 16 5.29 -9.69 12.44
C ALA A 16 5.74 -8.23 12.60
N PRO A 17 6.08 -7.54 11.50
CA PRO A 17 6.52 -6.15 11.57
C PRO A 17 5.39 -5.25 12.09
N GLU A 18 5.74 -4.20 12.83
CA GLU A 18 4.77 -3.19 13.27
C GLU A 18 4.28 -2.33 12.10
N LEU A 19 5.08 -2.23 11.03
CA LEU A 19 4.82 -1.39 9.86
C LEU A 19 5.22 -2.12 8.57
N LEU A 20 4.30 -2.15 7.61
CA LEU A 20 4.51 -2.60 6.24
C LEU A 20 4.30 -1.43 5.28
N ILE A 21 5.27 -1.23 4.38
CA ILE A 21 5.16 -0.23 3.30
C ILE A 21 5.07 -0.99 1.97
N ALA A 22 4.00 -0.75 1.22
CA ALA A 22 3.76 -1.34 -0.09
C ALA A 22 3.77 -0.24 -1.16
N ASP A 23 4.84 -0.19 -1.96
CA ASP A 23 5.02 0.80 -3.02
C ASP A 23 4.61 0.21 -4.38
N GLU A 24 3.50 0.71 -4.93
CA GLU A 24 2.98 0.51 -6.29
C GLU A 24 3.20 -0.88 -6.93
N SER A 25 3.20 -1.93 -6.12
CA SER A 25 3.54 -3.30 -6.54
C SER A 25 2.43 -4.00 -7.33
N THR A 26 1.34 -3.29 -7.64
CA THR A 26 0.11 -3.81 -8.24
C THR A 26 -0.16 -3.34 -9.68
N SER A 27 0.80 -2.64 -10.29
CA SER A 27 0.66 -2.09 -11.66
C SER A 27 0.49 -3.17 -12.74
N SER A 28 0.98 -4.39 -12.49
CA SER A 28 0.82 -5.55 -13.38
C SER A 28 -0.52 -6.30 -13.21
N LEU A 29 -1.41 -5.82 -12.35
CA LEU A 29 -2.69 -6.45 -12.04
C LEU A 29 -3.88 -5.64 -12.58
N ASP A 30 -4.84 -6.37 -13.14
CA ASP A 30 -6.17 -5.84 -13.50
C ASP A 30 -6.88 -5.29 -12.25
N ALA A 31 -7.78 -4.30 -12.42
CA ALA A 31 -8.43 -3.57 -11.33
C ALA A 31 -9.08 -4.49 -10.27
N ASP A 32 -9.89 -5.47 -10.69
CA ASP A 32 -10.54 -6.42 -9.77
C ASP A 32 -9.53 -7.24 -8.95
N ARG A 33 -8.39 -7.59 -9.56
CA ARG A 33 -7.33 -8.39 -8.91
C ARG A 33 -6.52 -7.56 -7.93
N ARG A 34 -6.38 -6.26 -8.18
CA ARG A 34 -5.73 -5.31 -7.29
C ARG A 34 -6.55 -5.11 -6.03
N GLU A 35 -7.85 -4.87 -6.16
CA GLU A 35 -8.75 -4.73 -5.01
C GLU A 35 -8.75 -6.01 -4.16
N SER A 36 -8.86 -7.19 -4.80
CA SER A 36 -8.80 -8.47 -4.07
C SER A 36 -7.48 -8.67 -3.31
N PHE A 37 -6.36 -8.24 -3.90
CA PHE A 37 -5.05 -8.32 -3.25
C PHE A 37 -4.92 -7.36 -2.06
N ILE A 38 -5.39 -6.13 -2.20
CA ILE A 38 -5.35 -5.13 -1.12
C ILE A 38 -6.21 -5.59 0.06
N ARG A 39 -7.40 -6.13 -0.21
CA ARG A 39 -8.27 -6.72 0.83
C ARG A 39 -7.58 -7.87 1.56
N LEU A 40 -6.90 -8.76 0.83
CA LEU A 40 -6.08 -9.82 1.43
C LEU A 40 -4.98 -9.24 2.33
N LEU A 41 -4.25 -8.21 1.87
CA LEU A 41 -3.22 -7.56 2.69
C LEU A 41 -3.81 -6.97 3.98
N PHE A 42 -4.99 -6.35 3.92
CA PHE A 42 -5.64 -5.82 5.12
C PHE A 42 -5.98 -6.90 6.13
N ASP A 43 -6.55 -8.03 5.68
CA ASP A 43 -6.91 -9.14 6.56
C ASP A 43 -5.67 -9.70 7.26
N GLU A 44 -4.59 -9.89 6.52
CA GLU A 44 -3.34 -10.42 7.07
C GLU A 44 -2.64 -9.41 8.00
N CYS A 45 -2.61 -8.11 7.64
CA CYS A 45 -2.06 -7.06 8.50
C CYS A 45 -2.85 -6.93 9.81
N ARG A 46 -4.18 -7.02 9.75
CA ARG A 46 -5.05 -7.00 10.94
C ARG A 46 -4.79 -8.21 11.83
N GLY A 47 -4.59 -9.39 11.26
CA GLY A 47 -4.22 -10.60 12.00
C GLY A 47 -2.86 -10.51 12.68
N ALA A 48 -1.90 -9.83 12.05
CA ALA A 48 -0.54 -9.65 12.57
C ALA A 48 -0.36 -8.43 13.49
N GLY A 49 -1.35 -7.52 13.57
CA GLY A 49 -1.20 -6.24 14.27
C GLY A 49 -0.27 -5.25 13.54
N THR A 50 -0.10 -5.42 12.24
CA THR A 50 0.76 -4.60 11.38
C THR A 50 0.02 -3.39 10.83
N THR A 51 0.64 -2.21 10.87
CA THR A 51 0.15 -1.03 10.14
C THR A 51 0.57 -1.10 8.68
N LEU A 52 -0.34 -0.84 7.74
CA LEU A 52 -0.04 -0.80 6.30
C LEU A 52 -0.01 0.64 5.79
N ILE A 53 1.10 1.04 5.16
CA ILE A 53 1.18 2.23 4.31
C ILE A 53 1.24 1.75 2.87
N PHE A 54 0.29 2.18 2.05
CA PHE A 54 0.22 1.84 0.64
C PHE A 54 0.45 3.09 -0.21
N VAL A 55 1.34 2.99 -1.19
CA VAL A 55 1.64 4.07 -2.13
C VAL A 55 1.11 3.69 -3.50
N SER A 56 0.32 4.56 -4.11
CA SER A 56 -0.28 4.36 -5.42
C SER A 56 -0.54 5.67 -6.13
N HIS A 57 -0.51 5.63 -7.46
CA HIS A 57 -1.05 6.70 -8.32
C HIS A 57 -2.54 6.51 -8.63
N ASP A 58 -3.17 5.41 -8.18
CA ASP A 58 -4.55 5.07 -8.48
C ASP A 58 -5.51 5.52 -7.37
N ALA A 59 -6.16 6.67 -7.59
CA ALA A 59 -7.14 7.24 -6.67
C ALA A 59 -8.41 6.38 -6.52
N SER A 60 -8.68 5.42 -7.42
CA SER A 60 -9.85 4.53 -7.28
C SER A 60 -9.76 3.63 -6.05
N LEU A 61 -8.57 3.48 -5.48
CA LEU A 61 -8.31 2.67 -4.29
C LEU A 61 -8.59 3.42 -2.99
N GLU A 62 -8.70 4.76 -3.01
CA GLU A 62 -8.92 5.59 -1.81
C GLU A 62 -10.05 5.09 -0.89
N PRO A 63 -11.22 4.65 -1.41
CA PRO A 63 -12.32 4.18 -0.56
C PRO A 63 -12.02 2.91 0.23
N LEU A 64 -10.95 2.19 -0.11
CA LEU A 64 -10.52 0.97 0.58
C LEU A 64 -9.68 1.27 1.82
N PHE A 65 -9.16 2.49 1.97
CA PHE A 65 -8.26 2.88 3.05
C PHE A 65 -8.97 3.77 4.08
N ASP A 66 -8.58 3.63 5.35
CA ASP A 66 -9.08 4.49 6.43
C ASP A 66 -8.65 5.95 6.26
N ARG A 67 -7.50 6.18 5.63
CA ARG A 67 -6.89 7.49 5.41
C ARG A 67 -6.17 7.51 4.07
N SER A 68 -6.33 8.61 3.34
CA SER A 68 -5.52 8.95 2.16
C SER A 68 -4.84 10.29 2.40
N ILE A 69 -3.60 10.44 1.91
CA ILE A 69 -2.82 11.67 1.99
C ILE A 69 -2.17 11.89 0.63
N ASP A 70 -2.35 13.07 0.06
CA ASP A 70 -1.65 13.44 -1.18
C ASP A 70 -0.16 13.70 -0.88
N LEU A 71 0.72 13.07 -1.64
CA LEU A 71 2.16 13.25 -1.53
C LEU A 71 2.57 14.73 -1.70
N ALA A 72 1.86 15.50 -2.52
CA ALA A 72 2.12 16.93 -2.73
C ALA A 72 1.84 17.77 -1.47
N GLU A 73 0.91 17.34 -0.61
CA GLU A 73 0.62 18.03 0.65
C GLU A 73 1.76 17.88 1.67
N ILE A 74 2.45 16.73 1.64
CA ILE A 74 3.50 16.37 2.61
C ILE A 74 4.92 16.54 2.07
N ASN A 75 5.11 16.64 0.75
CA ASN A 75 6.43 16.82 0.13
C ASN A 75 6.95 18.26 0.32
N ARG A 76 7.61 18.49 1.45
CA ARG A 76 8.24 19.78 1.78
C ARG A 76 9.53 20.04 1.00
N THR A 77 10.16 18.99 0.45
CA THR A 77 11.41 19.11 -0.33
C THR A 77 11.18 19.87 -1.64
N ALA A 78 10.04 19.63 -2.30
CA ALA A 78 9.65 20.37 -3.51
C ALA A 78 9.50 21.89 -3.25
N ARG A 79 8.92 22.25 -2.09
CA ARG A 79 8.70 23.67 -1.73
C ARG A 79 9.99 24.44 -1.44
N VAL A 80 11.03 23.76 -0.95
CA VAL A 80 12.34 24.38 -0.70
C VAL A 80 13.08 24.66 -2.01
N ALA A 81 12.90 23.79 -3.02
CA ALA A 81 13.53 23.95 -4.33
C ALA A 81 12.91 25.08 -5.18
N GLU A 82 11.62 25.38 -5.03
CA GLU A 82 10.98 26.54 -5.68
C GLU A 82 11.34 27.89 -5.03
N ALA A 83 11.81 27.88 -3.78
CA ALA A 83 12.16 29.06 -3.02
C ALA A 83 13.66 29.43 -3.09
N ALA A 84 14.47 28.65 -3.81
CA ALA A 84 15.91 28.82 -3.98
C ALA A 84 16.24 29.24 -5.42
#